data_AF-A0A3P7J2R9-F1
#
_entry.id   AF-A0A3P7J2R9-F1
#
_cell.length_a   1.000
_cell.length_b   1.000
_cell.length_c   1.000
_cell.angle_alpha   90.00
_cell.angle_beta   90.00
_cell.angle_gamma   90.00
#
_symmetry.space_group_name_H-M   'P 1'
#
loop_
_entity.id
_entity.type
_entity.pdbx_description
1 polymer ?
#
loop_
_entity_poly.entity_id
_entity_poly.type
_entity_poly.pdbx_seq_one_letter_code
_entity_poly.pdbx_strand_id
1 'polypeptide(L)'
;MRLQQLQARVDCKTETIVRLGKDLEAVQEENRLIKARSLTLERNLERVEQEVHKYAANEVDIKTSFKIEKQQLTDEVDNLRKELFEALKENEELKAEKFDLQKDCKLFRQRIAKYEVEKIEILFQSSFKLILSVQIANLEGATPAIIDDGSHRRSTMDGGEDELGKYEKLYKEFKQIETDLHTVLGIKEELILERDALMKKVERLSTEMAFLLNGDPRRVAEDLDSLVAENRFLKARLDSANEESETMKATLSKYRAMTEARPSTVNRVVSQESSLGEKSSVAVVNMKQIRELLSSHAIKLDDNDYKAITAILLDLCNDKQMALTHLRRANKVLGNRVNEVESHLAVLEAKSRSTSPNKQSLENG
;
A
#
# COMPACT_ATOMS: atom_id res chain seq x y z
N MET A 1 -71.24 73.13 4.92
CA MET A 1 -71.56 71.69 4.90
C MET A 1 -70.95 70.94 3.72
N ARG A 2 -71.24 71.28 2.44
CA ARG A 2 -70.63 70.61 1.27
C ARG A 2 -69.10 70.64 1.20
N LEU A 3 -68.50 71.76 1.59
CA LEU A 3 -67.05 71.98 1.50
C LEU A 3 -66.27 71.07 2.47
N GLN A 4 -66.77 70.88 3.70
CA GLN A 4 -66.23 69.92 4.67
C GLN A 4 -66.36 68.47 4.22
N GLN A 5 -67.48 68.09 3.59
CA GLN A 5 -67.64 66.74 3.04
C GLN A 5 -66.68 66.48 1.87
N LEU A 6 -66.41 67.49 1.05
CA LEU A 6 -65.41 67.39 -0.01
C LEU A 6 -64.00 67.24 0.57
N GLN A 7 -63.67 68.04 1.59
CA GLN A 7 -62.37 67.97 2.28
C GLN A 7 -62.13 66.59 2.90
N ALA A 8 -63.10 66.05 3.65
CA ALA A 8 -62.98 64.72 4.24
C ALA A 8 -62.80 63.60 3.19
N ARG A 9 -63.45 63.72 2.01
CA ARG A 9 -63.24 62.78 0.90
C ARG A 9 -61.86 62.91 0.28
N VAL A 10 -61.34 64.13 0.17
CA VAL A 10 -59.97 64.37 -0.33
C VAL A 10 -58.95 63.82 0.65
N ASP A 11 -59.12 64.06 1.95
CA ASP A 11 -58.22 63.58 2.99
C ASP A 11 -58.19 62.04 3.04
N CYS A 12 -59.35 61.39 3.01
CA CYS A 12 -59.46 59.93 2.97
C CYS A 12 -58.81 59.31 1.71
N LYS A 13 -59.01 59.94 0.54
CA LYS A 13 -58.34 59.50 -0.70
C LYS A 13 -56.83 59.71 -0.63
N THR A 14 -56.38 60.81 -0.04
CA THR A 14 -54.96 61.12 0.14
C THR A 14 -54.30 60.08 1.05
N GLU A 15 -54.93 59.76 2.18
CA GLU A 15 -54.44 58.74 3.10
C GLU A 15 -54.37 57.35 2.43
N THR A 16 -55.38 57.01 1.62
CA THR A 16 -55.41 55.76 0.85
C THR A 16 -54.26 55.70 -0.16
N ILE A 17 -54.00 56.79 -0.89
CA ILE A 17 -52.88 56.87 -1.85
C ILE A 17 -51.54 56.71 -1.13
N VAL A 18 -51.35 57.36 0.02
CA VAL A 18 -50.12 57.23 0.81
C VAL A 18 -49.91 55.79 1.29
N ARG A 19 -50.97 55.13 1.75
CA ARG A 19 -50.90 53.73 2.17
C ARG A 19 -50.53 52.80 1.02
N LEU A 20 -51.23 52.92 -0.12
CA LEU A 20 -50.92 52.14 -1.32
C LEU A 20 -49.50 52.41 -1.84
N GLY A 21 -49.01 53.64 -1.72
CA GLY A 21 -47.62 53.99 -2.07
C GLY A 21 -46.60 53.25 -1.20
N LYS A 22 -46.83 53.19 0.12
CA LYS A 22 -45.98 52.43 1.05
C LYS A 22 -46.04 50.93 0.79
N ASP A 23 -47.23 50.39 0.54
CA ASP A 23 -47.41 48.97 0.23
C ASP A 23 -46.70 48.61 -1.10
N LEU A 24 -46.81 49.47 -2.11
CA LEU A 24 -46.12 49.29 -3.39
C LEU A 24 -44.59 49.32 -3.22
N GLU A 25 -44.07 50.26 -2.43
CA GLU A 25 -42.63 50.36 -2.14
C GLU A 25 -42.11 49.12 -1.39
N ALA A 26 -42.87 48.62 -0.39
CA ALA A 26 -42.54 47.40 0.33
C ALA A 26 -42.50 46.17 -0.59
N VAL A 27 -43.50 46.02 -1.47
CA VAL A 27 -43.55 44.92 -2.45
C VAL A 27 -42.42 45.03 -3.48
N GLN A 28 -42.05 46.24 -3.90
CA GLN A 28 -40.92 46.44 -4.81
C GLN A 28 -39.59 46.03 -4.17
N GLU A 29 -39.39 46.34 -2.90
CA GLU A 29 -38.18 45.96 -2.19
C GLU A 29 -38.12 44.45 -1.93
N GLU A 30 -39.24 43.83 -1.55
CA GLU A 30 -39.34 42.38 -1.44
C GLU A 30 -39.02 41.69 -2.79
N ASN A 31 -39.52 42.21 -3.89
CA ASN A 31 -39.24 41.70 -5.24
C ASN A 31 -37.75 41.82 -5.59
N ARG A 32 -37.08 42.94 -5.25
CA ARG A 32 -35.63 43.09 -5.43
C ARG A 32 -34.84 42.05 -4.63
N LEU A 33 -35.23 41.81 -3.37
CA LEU A 33 -34.59 40.82 -2.50
C LEU A 33 -34.78 39.40 -3.04
N ILE A 34 -35.99 39.04 -3.47
CA ILE A 34 -36.29 37.74 -4.09
C ILE A 34 -35.45 37.55 -5.36
N LYS A 35 -35.36 38.58 -6.21
CA LYS A 35 -34.56 38.52 -7.45
C LYS A 35 -33.08 38.32 -7.16
N ALA A 36 -32.52 39.03 -6.17
CA ALA A 36 -31.13 38.84 -5.74
C ALA A 36 -30.88 37.44 -5.19
N ARG A 37 -31.83 36.90 -4.41
CA ARG A 37 -31.76 35.52 -3.89
C ARG A 37 -31.84 34.49 -5.01
N SER A 38 -32.71 34.67 -5.99
CA SER A 38 -32.82 33.79 -7.16
C SER A 38 -31.50 33.71 -7.93
N LEU A 39 -30.89 34.86 -8.19
CA LEU A 39 -29.63 34.95 -8.94
C LEU A 39 -28.46 34.32 -8.17
N THR A 40 -28.49 34.39 -6.84
CA THR A 40 -27.52 33.71 -5.98
C THR A 40 -27.72 32.19 -6.00
N LEU A 41 -28.97 31.72 -5.99
CA LEU A 41 -29.29 30.29 -6.07
C LEU A 41 -28.89 29.71 -7.43
N GLU A 42 -29.13 30.43 -8.54
CA GLU A 42 -28.70 30.03 -9.89
C GLU A 42 -27.18 29.82 -9.96
N ARG A 43 -26.38 30.77 -9.46
CA ARG A 43 -24.92 30.63 -9.42
C ARG A 43 -24.45 29.45 -8.56
N ASN A 44 -25.12 29.22 -7.44
CA ASN A 44 -24.80 28.09 -6.57
C ASN A 44 -25.13 26.76 -7.25
N LEU A 45 -26.27 26.69 -7.96
CA LEU A 45 -26.67 25.52 -8.72
C LEU A 45 -25.65 25.20 -9.82
N GLU A 46 -25.27 26.20 -10.62
CA GLU A 46 -24.27 26.05 -11.69
C GLU A 46 -22.93 25.55 -11.14
N ARG A 47 -22.48 26.06 -9.99
CA ARG A 47 -21.27 25.57 -9.33
C ARG A 47 -21.39 24.10 -8.91
N VAL A 48 -22.53 23.71 -8.33
CA VAL A 48 -22.77 22.33 -7.90
C VAL A 48 -22.85 21.39 -9.11
N GLU A 49 -23.49 21.81 -10.19
CA GLU A 49 -23.53 21.04 -11.45
C GLU A 49 -22.12 20.80 -12.00
N GLN A 50 -21.26 21.82 -11.99
CA GLN A 50 -19.86 21.67 -12.38
C GLN A 50 -19.08 20.71 -11.47
N GLU A 51 -19.31 20.73 -10.16
CA GLU A 51 -18.69 19.78 -9.23
C GLU A 51 -19.16 18.35 -9.50
N VAL A 52 -20.47 18.15 -9.73
CA VAL A 52 -21.04 16.84 -10.08
C VAL A 52 -20.41 16.31 -11.37
N HIS A 53 -20.25 17.14 -12.40
CA HIS A 53 -19.56 16.74 -13.64
C HIS A 53 -18.11 16.33 -13.40
N LYS A 54 -17.37 17.03 -12.54
CA LYS A 54 -15.99 16.66 -12.18
C LYS A 54 -15.94 15.32 -11.45
N TYR A 55 -16.84 15.09 -10.49
CA TYR A 55 -16.90 13.81 -9.77
C TYR A 55 -17.27 12.65 -10.70
N ALA A 56 -18.20 12.85 -11.63
CA ALA A 56 -18.57 11.85 -12.62
C ALA A 56 -17.38 11.50 -13.55
N ALA A 57 -16.62 12.49 -14.00
CA ALA A 57 -15.41 12.26 -14.80
C ALA A 57 -14.35 11.46 -14.01
N ASN A 58 -14.07 11.87 -12.76
CA ASN A 58 -13.14 11.16 -11.89
C ASN A 58 -13.58 9.70 -11.63
N GLU A 59 -14.88 9.44 -11.47
CA GLU A 59 -15.41 8.08 -11.30
C GLU A 59 -15.12 7.21 -12.53
N VAL A 60 -15.28 7.76 -13.74
CA VAL A 60 -14.98 7.05 -14.99
C VAL A 60 -13.49 6.76 -15.12
N ASP A 61 -12.64 7.73 -14.79
CA ASP A 61 -11.18 7.55 -14.84
C ASP A 61 -10.70 6.47 -13.85
N ILE A 62 -11.20 6.50 -12.61
CA ILE A 62 -10.88 5.49 -11.59
C ILE A 62 -11.37 4.09 -12.01
N LYS A 63 -12.59 3.99 -12.56
CA LYS A 63 -13.11 2.71 -13.07
C LYS A 63 -12.26 2.18 -14.22
N THR A 64 -11.78 3.06 -15.08
CA THR A 64 -10.96 2.68 -16.23
C THR A 64 -9.57 2.24 -15.79
N SER A 65 -8.92 2.97 -14.88
CA SER A 65 -7.61 2.60 -14.33
C SER A 65 -7.69 1.25 -13.61
N PHE A 66 -8.70 1.05 -12.76
CA PHE A 66 -8.91 -0.21 -12.05
C PHE A 66 -9.14 -1.38 -13.02
N LYS A 67 -9.87 -1.17 -14.12
CA LYS A 67 -10.10 -2.20 -15.13
C LYS A 67 -8.80 -2.61 -15.84
N ILE A 68 -7.94 -1.64 -16.15
CA ILE A 68 -6.64 -1.88 -16.78
C ILE A 68 -5.71 -2.64 -15.82
N GLU A 69 -5.58 -2.17 -14.58
CA GLU A 69 -4.73 -2.81 -13.56
C GLU A 69 -5.19 -4.24 -13.28
N LYS A 70 -6.50 -4.45 -13.14
CA LYS A 70 -7.07 -5.81 -12.99
C LYS A 70 -6.70 -6.71 -14.17
N GLN A 71 -6.75 -6.21 -15.41
CA GLN A 71 -6.40 -7.00 -16.58
C GLN A 71 -4.90 -7.34 -16.56
N GLN A 72 -4.03 -6.37 -16.28
CA GLN A 72 -2.58 -6.59 -16.19
C GLN A 72 -2.21 -7.65 -15.16
N LEU A 73 -2.80 -7.57 -13.95
CA LEU A 73 -2.58 -8.57 -12.90
C LEU A 73 -3.11 -9.95 -13.28
N THR A 74 -4.22 -10.01 -14.03
CA THR A 74 -4.76 -11.29 -14.52
C THR A 74 -3.79 -11.93 -15.52
N ASP A 75 -3.28 -11.13 -16.47
CA ASP A 75 -2.33 -11.59 -17.48
C ASP A 75 -1.00 -12.03 -16.84
N GLU A 76 -0.52 -11.32 -15.82
CA GLU A 76 0.69 -11.68 -15.06
C GLU A 76 0.52 -13.01 -14.32
N VAL A 77 -0.62 -13.23 -13.66
CA VAL A 77 -0.93 -14.49 -12.97
C VAL A 77 -0.96 -15.66 -13.95
N ASP A 78 -1.55 -15.47 -15.14
CA ASP A 78 -1.60 -16.53 -16.16
C ASP A 78 -0.21 -16.84 -16.74
N ASN A 79 0.64 -15.84 -16.92
CA ASN A 79 2.04 -16.04 -17.32
C ASN A 79 2.83 -16.81 -16.24
N LEU A 80 2.74 -16.40 -14.97
CA LEU A 80 3.42 -17.08 -13.87
C LEU A 80 2.95 -18.53 -13.70
N ARG A 81 1.65 -18.81 -13.93
CA ARG A 81 1.13 -20.18 -13.94
C ARG A 81 1.75 -21.03 -15.04
N LYS A 82 1.94 -20.44 -16.22
CA LYS A 82 2.58 -21.12 -17.36
C LYS A 82 4.06 -21.41 -17.07
N GLU A 83 4.80 -20.43 -16.57
CA GLU A 83 6.20 -20.61 -16.18
C GLU A 83 6.35 -21.67 -15.07
N LEU A 84 5.47 -21.64 -14.07
CA LEU A 84 5.45 -22.65 -13.02
C LEU A 84 5.20 -24.06 -13.58
N PHE A 85 4.27 -24.19 -14.53
CA PHE A 85 4.00 -25.47 -15.19
C PHE A 85 5.21 -25.98 -15.98
N GLU A 86 5.89 -25.11 -16.72
CA GLU A 86 7.10 -25.44 -17.48
C GLU A 86 8.24 -25.87 -16.55
N ALA A 87 8.47 -25.13 -15.46
CA ALA A 87 9.49 -25.47 -14.47
C ALA A 87 9.20 -26.80 -13.75
N LEU A 88 7.94 -27.10 -13.44
CA LEU A 88 7.56 -28.40 -12.87
C LEU A 88 7.83 -29.54 -13.85
N LYS A 89 7.54 -29.34 -15.13
CA LYS A 89 7.82 -30.33 -16.17
C LYS A 89 9.33 -30.60 -16.30
N GLU A 90 10.14 -29.55 -16.36
CA GLU A 90 11.61 -29.67 -16.38
C GLU A 90 12.14 -30.39 -15.14
N ASN A 91 11.56 -30.12 -13.96
CA ASN A 91 11.95 -30.80 -12.72
C ASN A 91 11.69 -32.32 -12.77
N GLU A 92 10.55 -32.73 -13.33
CA GLU A 92 10.25 -34.15 -13.52
C GLU A 92 11.17 -34.82 -14.53
N GLU A 93 11.52 -34.13 -15.62
CA GLU A 93 12.50 -34.61 -16.61
C GLU A 93 13.89 -34.81 -15.96
N LEU A 94 14.37 -33.82 -15.18
CA LEU A 94 15.63 -33.91 -14.43
C LEU A 94 15.62 -35.01 -13.36
N LYS A 95 14.49 -35.24 -12.70
CA LYS A 95 14.34 -36.38 -11.75
C LYS A 95 14.47 -37.71 -12.47
N ALA A 96 13.87 -37.86 -13.64
CA ALA A 96 13.98 -39.07 -14.45
C ALA A 96 15.43 -39.30 -14.89
N GLU A 97 16.11 -38.27 -15.42
CA GLU A 97 17.51 -38.35 -15.81
C GLU A 97 18.42 -38.74 -14.63
N LYS A 98 18.22 -38.11 -13.47
CA LYS A 98 18.94 -38.46 -12.23
C LYS A 98 18.75 -39.94 -11.87
N PHE A 99 17.54 -40.46 -11.99
CA PHE A 99 17.25 -41.86 -11.68
C PHE A 99 17.98 -42.82 -12.61
N ASP A 100 18.03 -42.51 -13.91
CA ASP A 100 18.73 -43.34 -14.89
C ASP A 100 20.25 -43.26 -14.71
N LEU A 101 20.82 -42.08 -14.47
CA LEU A 101 22.24 -41.93 -14.12
C LEU A 101 22.63 -42.72 -12.86
N GLN A 102 21.74 -42.78 -11.85
CA GLN A 102 21.96 -43.60 -10.67
C GLN A 102 21.99 -45.10 -10.98
N LYS A 103 21.16 -45.58 -11.91
CA LYS A 103 21.21 -46.98 -12.37
C LYS A 103 22.52 -47.25 -13.10
N ASP A 104 22.91 -46.39 -14.02
CA ASP A 104 24.15 -46.53 -14.79
C ASP A 104 25.36 -46.54 -13.85
N CYS A 105 25.41 -45.66 -12.85
CA CYS A 105 26.46 -45.67 -11.84
C CYS A 105 26.54 -47.01 -11.07
N LYS A 106 25.39 -47.61 -10.72
CA LYS A 106 25.38 -48.94 -10.09
C LYS A 106 25.91 -50.01 -11.03
N LEU A 107 25.53 -49.96 -12.31
CA LEU A 107 25.98 -50.89 -13.34
C LEU A 107 27.50 -50.79 -13.54
N PHE A 108 28.03 -49.58 -13.63
CA PHE A 108 29.47 -49.32 -13.75
C PHE A 108 30.24 -49.82 -12.54
N ARG A 109 29.76 -49.54 -11.31
CA ARG A 109 30.38 -50.08 -10.09
C ARG A 109 30.43 -51.61 -10.09
N GLN A 110 29.34 -52.27 -10.47
CA GLN A 110 29.31 -53.73 -10.56
C GLN A 110 30.29 -54.26 -11.61
N ARG A 111 30.38 -53.59 -12.77
CA ARG A 111 31.31 -53.97 -13.84
C ARG A 111 32.77 -53.80 -13.42
N ILE A 112 33.11 -52.68 -12.76
CA ILE A 112 34.45 -52.43 -12.21
C ILE A 112 34.81 -53.53 -11.20
N ALA A 113 33.92 -53.84 -10.25
CA ALA A 113 34.16 -54.89 -9.27
C ALA A 113 34.42 -56.26 -9.92
N LYS A 114 33.69 -56.61 -10.99
CA LYS A 114 33.94 -57.86 -11.75
C LYS A 114 35.33 -57.86 -12.39
N TYR A 115 35.73 -56.77 -13.05
CA TYR A 115 37.05 -56.65 -13.64
C TYR A 115 38.18 -56.72 -12.60
N GLU A 116 37.99 -56.08 -11.44
CA GLU A 116 38.97 -56.12 -10.34
C GLU A 116 39.16 -57.55 -9.80
N VAL A 117 38.07 -58.30 -9.61
CA VAL A 117 38.12 -59.71 -9.19
C VAL A 117 38.83 -60.58 -10.23
N GLU A 118 38.46 -60.46 -11.51
CA GLU A 118 39.08 -61.21 -12.61
C GLU A 118 40.59 -60.90 -12.72
N LYS A 119 40.96 -59.62 -12.56
CA LYS A 119 42.37 -59.19 -12.53
C LYS A 119 43.14 -59.81 -11.37
N ILE A 120 42.57 -59.85 -10.17
CA ILE A 120 43.19 -60.49 -8.99
C ILE A 120 43.36 -62.00 -9.24
N GLU A 121 42.36 -62.66 -9.82
CA GLU A 121 42.41 -64.10 -10.12
C GLU A 121 43.53 -64.44 -11.12
N ILE A 122 43.69 -63.63 -12.17
CA ILE A 122 44.80 -63.75 -13.13
C ILE A 122 46.15 -63.56 -12.45
N LEU A 123 46.28 -62.55 -11.58
CA LEU A 123 47.53 -62.29 -10.83
C LEU A 123 47.85 -63.45 -9.87
N PHE A 124 46.84 -64.02 -9.22
CA PHE A 124 47.00 -65.15 -8.32
C PHE A 124 47.43 -66.42 -9.06
N GLN A 125 46.80 -66.73 -10.20
CA GLN A 125 47.21 -67.85 -11.06
C GLN A 125 48.64 -67.69 -11.59
N SER A 126 49.01 -66.47 -11.99
CA SER A 126 50.37 -66.17 -12.48
C SER A 126 51.41 -66.34 -11.38
N SER A 127 51.10 -65.86 -10.16
CA SER A 127 51.96 -66.00 -8.98
C SER A 127 52.10 -67.46 -8.56
N PHE A 128 51.00 -68.23 -8.58
CA PHE A 128 51.00 -69.65 -8.24
C PHE A 128 51.82 -70.47 -9.26
N LYS A 129 51.68 -70.20 -10.56
CA LYS A 129 52.52 -70.81 -11.61
C LYS A 129 54.01 -70.52 -11.40
N LEU A 130 54.35 -69.28 -11.05
CA LEU A 130 55.73 -68.89 -10.79
C LEU A 130 56.30 -69.65 -9.57
N ILE A 131 55.57 -69.69 -8.46
CA ILE A 131 55.98 -70.43 -7.25
C ILE A 131 56.15 -71.93 -7.56
N LEU A 132 55.21 -72.52 -8.30
CA LEU A 132 55.30 -73.93 -8.70
C LEU A 132 56.53 -74.20 -9.57
N SER A 133 56.85 -73.30 -10.52
CA SER A 133 58.06 -73.42 -11.36
C SER A 133 59.36 -73.32 -10.57
N VAL A 134 59.43 -72.43 -9.56
CA VAL A 134 60.58 -72.30 -8.65
C VAL A 134 60.72 -73.52 -7.74
N GLN A 135 59.60 -74.08 -7.26
CA GLN A 135 59.61 -75.27 -6.41
C GLN A 135 60.06 -76.52 -7.19
N ILE A 136 59.64 -76.65 -8.46
CA ILE A 136 60.12 -77.70 -9.37
C ILE A 136 61.64 -77.55 -9.61
N ALA A 137 62.11 -76.34 -9.89
CA ALA A 137 63.54 -76.06 -10.07
C ALA A 137 64.38 -76.33 -8.80
N ASN A 138 63.80 -76.22 -7.60
CA ASN A 138 64.48 -76.49 -6.33
C ASN A 138 64.49 -77.98 -5.93
N LEU A 139 63.61 -78.83 -6.50
CA LEU A 139 63.58 -80.27 -6.28
C LEU A 139 64.54 -81.03 -7.21
N GLU A 140 64.90 -80.44 -8.35
CA GLU A 140 65.93 -80.96 -9.25
C GLU A 140 67.28 -80.27 -8.96
N GLY A 141 67.99 -80.78 -7.95
CA GLY A 141 69.39 -80.42 -7.77
C GLY A 141 70.28 -81.13 -8.78
N ALA A 142 70.58 -80.49 -9.94
CA ALA A 142 71.78 -80.79 -10.71
C ALA A 142 72.19 -79.64 -11.67
N THR A 143 73.49 -79.38 -11.63
CA THR A 143 74.36 -78.35 -12.22
C THR A 143 74.57 -78.39 -13.76
N PRO A 144 75.25 -77.38 -14.34
CA PRO A 144 75.13 -76.99 -15.75
C PRO A 144 76.19 -77.61 -16.69
N ALA A 145 75.85 -77.74 -17.98
CA ALA A 145 76.76 -77.91 -19.13
C ALA A 145 75.96 -77.54 -20.41
N ILE A 146 76.22 -76.43 -21.11
CA ILE A 146 77.21 -76.23 -22.19
C ILE A 146 77.34 -77.42 -23.15
N ILE A 147 76.95 -77.18 -24.42
CA ILE A 147 77.45 -77.62 -25.76
C ILE A 147 76.24 -77.39 -26.70
N ASP A 148 76.17 -76.30 -27.47
CA ASP A 148 76.90 -75.95 -28.70
C ASP A 148 76.41 -76.67 -29.97
N ASP A 149 76.41 -75.89 -31.05
CA ASP A 149 76.20 -76.18 -32.48
C ASP A 149 74.74 -76.33 -32.95
N GLY A 150 74.20 -75.57 -33.90
CA GLY A 150 74.77 -74.61 -34.83
C GLY A 150 74.00 -74.74 -36.15
N SER A 151 73.33 -73.66 -36.60
CA SER A 151 73.28 -73.28 -38.03
C SER A 151 72.29 -72.15 -38.34
N HIS A 152 72.87 -71.05 -38.79
CA HIS A 152 72.53 -70.37 -40.04
C HIS A 152 71.13 -69.73 -40.20
N ARG A 153 71.04 -68.42 -39.99
CA ARG A 153 71.17 -67.37 -41.04
C ARG A 153 70.43 -66.09 -40.65
N ARG A 154 71.21 -64.99 -40.60
CA ARG A 154 70.91 -63.68 -41.22
C ARG A 154 70.01 -62.70 -40.43
N SER A 155 70.46 -61.44 -40.44
CA SER A 155 69.89 -60.21 -39.84
C SER A 155 70.14 -60.08 -38.33
N THR A 156 71.14 -59.37 -37.80
CA THR A 156 71.47 -57.93 -37.90
C THR A 156 70.25 -57.01 -37.94
N MET A 157 70.09 -56.25 -36.86
CA MET A 157 69.12 -55.16 -36.62
C MET A 157 67.67 -55.62 -36.37
N ASP A 158 67.26 -55.70 -35.10
CA ASP A 158 65.82 -55.70 -34.73
C ASP A 158 65.57 -55.29 -33.25
N GLY A 159 66.52 -55.52 -32.34
CA GLY A 159 66.36 -55.13 -30.92
C GLY A 159 66.23 -53.62 -30.68
N GLY A 160 66.78 -52.79 -31.57
CA GLY A 160 66.63 -51.33 -31.52
C GLY A 160 65.30 -50.83 -32.05
N GLU A 161 64.63 -51.57 -32.96
CA GLU A 161 63.34 -51.16 -33.52
C GLU A 161 62.20 -51.36 -32.52
N ASP A 162 62.25 -52.42 -31.69
CA ASP A 162 61.23 -52.67 -30.66
C ASP A 162 61.34 -51.73 -29.45
N GLU A 163 62.56 -51.33 -29.04
CA GLU A 163 62.76 -50.31 -28.00
C GLU A 163 62.42 -48.90 -28.50
N LEU A 164 62.82 -48.57 -29.73
CA LEU A 164 62.47 -47.30 -30.36
C LEU A 164 60.95 -47.18 -30.56
N GLY A 165 60.29 -48.26 -30.97
CA GLY A 165 58.83 -48.32 -31.09
C GLY A 165 58.09 -48.15 -29.76
N LYS A 166 58.64 -48.66 -28.65
CA LYS A 166 58.11 -48.42 -27.29
C LYS A 166 58.31 -46.96 -26.88
N TYR A 167 59.47 -46.37 -27.15
CA TYR A 167 59.74 -44.97 -26.88
C TYR A 167 58.81 -44.04 -27.67
N GLU A 168 58.60 -44.30 -28.97
CA GLU A 168 57.68 -43.52 -29.80
C GLU A 168 56.23 -43.59 -29.31
N LYS A 169 55.77 -44.76 -28.86
CA LYS A 169 54.44 -44.91 -28.24
C LYS A 169 54.33 -44.10 -26.95
N LEU A 170 55.33 -44.23 -26.06
CA LEU A 170 55.36 -43.50 -24.80
C LEU A 170 55.45 -41.97 -25.01
N TYR A 171 56.18 -41.53 -26.03
CA TYR A 171 56.28 -40.12 -26.41
C TYR A 171 54.96 -39.58 -26.97
N LYS A 172 54.25 -40.37 -27.78
CA LYS A 172 52.90 -40.02 -28.26
C LYS A 172 51.90 -39.93 -27.10
N GLU A 173 51.94 -40.88 -26.17
CA GLU A 173 51.12 -40.83 -24.95
C GLU A 173 51.46 -39.62 -24.08
N PHE A 174 52.74 -39.30 -23.90
CA PHE A 174 53.17 -38.10 -23.19
C PHE A 174 52.63 -36.83 -23.85
N LYS A 175 52.72 -36.71 -25.18
CA LYS A 175 52.20 -35.55 -25.94
C LYS A 175 50.68 -35.45 -25.86
N GLN A 176 49.98 -36.58 -25.85
CA GLN A 176 48.53 -36.61 -25.65
C GLN A 176 48.17 -36.11 -24.25
N ILE A 177 48.83 -36.62 -23.20
CA ILE A 177 48.61 -36.19 -21.80
C ILE A 177 48.94 -34.70 -21.64
N GLU A 178 49.99 -34.20 -22.28
CA GLU A 178 50.34 -32.78 -22.26
C GLU A 178 49.22 -31.93 -22.87
N THR A 179 48.61 -32.38 -23.97
CA THR A 179 47.49 -31.68 -24.63
C THR A 179 46.21 -31.75 -23.79
N ASP A 180 45.92 -32.93 -23.22
CA ASP A 180 44.77 -33.14 -22.35
C ASP A 180 44.88 -32.28 -21.08
N LEU A 181 46.07 -32.15 -20.51
CA LEU A 181 46.34 -31.29 -19.35
C LEU A 181 46.04 -29.81 -19.67
N HIS A 182 46.48 -29.30 -20.82
CA HIS A 182 46.17 -27.93 -21.23
C HIS A 182 44.66 -27.72 -21.40
N THR A 183 43.97 -28.71 -21.98
CA THR A 183 42.52 -28.67 -22.16
C THR A 183 41.79 -28.63 -20.81
N VAL A 184 42.19 -29.49 -19.87
CA VAL A 184 41.61 -29.53 -18.52
C VAL A 184 41.89 -28.25 -17.74
N LEU A 185 43.06 -27.63 -17.90
CA LEU A 185 43.37 -26.35 -17.28
C LEU A 185 42.48 -25.22 -17.83
N GLY A 186 42.23 -25.19 -19.14
CA GLY A 186 41.29 -24.23 -19.74
C GLY A 186 39.86 -24.39 -19.20
N ILE A 187 39.34 -25.62 -19.16
CA ILE A 187 38.02 -25.90 -18.59
C ILE A 187 37.95 -25.49 -17.11
N LYS A 188 39.02 -25.73 -16.34
CA LYS A 188 39.10 -25.32 -14.95
C LYS A 188 39.01 -23.79 -14.80
N GLU A 189 39.68 -23.03 -15.66
CA GLU A 189 39.62 -21.56 -15.63
C GLU A 189 38.20 -21.05 -15.94
N GLU A 190 37.53 -21.64 -16.93
CA GLU A 190 36.14 -21.31 -17.26
C GLU A 190 35.19 -21.60 -16.07
N LEU A 191 35.33 -22.77 -15.43
CA LEU A 191 34.55 -23.13 -14.24
C LEU A 191 34.79 -22.18 -13.06
N ILE A 192 36.03 -21.69 -12.90
CA ILE A 192 36.37 -20.70 -11.87
C ILE A 192 35.63 -19.38 -12.13
N LEU A 193 35.61 -18.91 -13.38
CA LEU A 193 34.90 -17.68 -13.77
C LEU A 193 33.39 -17.81 -13.58
N GLU A 194 32.81 -18.96 -13.94
CA GLU A 194 31.39 -19.23 -13.75
C GLU A 194 31.02 -19.26 -12.27
N ARG A 195 31.82 -19.94 -11.44
CA ARG A 195 31.65 -19.97 -9.98
C ARG A 195 31.71 -18.57 -9.37
N ASP A 196 32.65 -17.73 -9.80
CA ASP A 196 32.75 -16.35 -9.31
C ASP A 196 31.55 -15.50 -9.72
N ALA A 197 31.02 -15.67 -10.93
CA ALA A 197 29.80 -15.01 -11.37
C ALA A 197 28.57 -15.44 -10.55
N LEU A 198 28.45 -16.75 -10.28
CA LEU A 198 27.38 -17.29 -9.45
C LEU A 198 27.46 -16.81 -8.00
N MET A 199 28.66 -16.74 -7.40
CA MET A 199 28.83 -16.19 -6.05
C MET A 199 28.37 -14.73 -5.97
N LYS A 200 28.75 -13.89 -6.93
CA LYS A 200 28.28 -12.48 -6.99
C LYS A 200 26.76 -12.40 -7.12
N LYS A 201 26.15 -13.29 -7.91
CA LYS A 201 24.69 -13.35 -8.05
C LYS A 201 24.02 -13.73 -6.73
N VAL A 202 24.57 -14.70 -6.00
CA VAL A 202 24.07 -15.11 -4.68
C VAL A 202 24.20 -13.98 -3.67
N GLU A 203 25.34 -13.27 -3.63
CA GLU A 203 25.53 -12.12 -2.74
C GLU A 203 24.51 -11.00 -3.00
N ARG A 204 24.30 -10.65 -4.28
CA ARG A 204 23.29 -9.64 -4.67
C ARG A 204 21.89 -10.06 -4.24
N LEU A 205 21.47 -11.28 -4.59
CA LEU A 205 20.13 -11.79 -4.25
C LEU A 205 19.95 -11.93 -2.74
N SER A 206 20.97 -12.34 -2.00
CA SER A 206 20.94 -12.41 -0.55
C SER A 206 20.76 -11.01 0.07
N THR A 207 21.38 -9.98 -0.51
CA THR A 207 21.26 -8.60 -0.05
C THR A 207 19.85 -8.06 -0.35
N GLU A 208 19.32 -8.31 -1.54
CA GLU A 208 17.95 -7.95 -1.93
C GLU A 208 16.90 -8.67 -1.06
N MET A 209 17.10 -9.96 -0.81
CA MET A 209 16.22 -10.75 0.05
C MET A 209 16.29 -10.28 1.51
N ALA A 210 17.47 -9.91 2.01
CA ALA A 210 17.60 -9.32 3.34
C ALA A 210 16.90 -7.95 3.45
N PHE A 211 16.91 -7.15 2.38
CA PHE A 211 16.18 -5.89 2.31
C PHE A 211 14.66 -6.11 2.27
N LEU A 212 14.18 -7.08 1.48
CA LEU A 212 12.76 -7.42 1.39
C LEU A 212 12.21 -8.04 2.68
N LEU A 213 12.96 -8.94 3.32
CA LEU A 213 12.52 -9.65 4.52
C LEU A 213 12.56 -8.79 5.79
N ASN A 214 13.54 -7.89 5.91
CA ASN A 214 13.65 -7.03 7.09
C ASN A 214 12.94 -5.68 6.91
N GLY A 215 12.53 -5.33 5.68
CA GLY A 215 12.20 -3.95 5.32
C GLY A 215 13.38 -3.01 5.61
N ASP A 216 13.28 -1.73 5.23
CA ASP A 216 14.10 -0.73 5.90
C ASP A 216 13.49 -0.52 7.29
N PRO A 217 14.18 -0.83 8.40
CA PRO A 217 13.62 -0.67 9.74
C PRO A 217 13.17 0.77 10.01
N ARG A 218 13.79 1.76 9.35
CA ARG A 218 13.38 3.16 9.42
C ARG A 218 12.09 3.41 8.67
N ARG A 219 11.92 2.79 7.48
CA ARG A 219 10.70 2.94 6.68
C ARG A 219 9.51 2.22 7.33
N VAL A 220 9.71 1.03 7.89
CA VAL A 220 8.65 0.33 8.63
C VAL A 220 8.22 1.11 9.88
N ALA A 221 9.18 1.70 10.61
CA ALA A 221 8.88 2.57 11.74
C ALA A 221 8.14 3.87 11.31
N GLU A 222 8.60 4.53 10.25
CA GLU A 222 7.95 5.72 9.68
C GLU A 222 6.53 5.42 9.17
N ASP A 223 6.34 4.30 8.45
CA ASP A 223 5.04 3.85 7.95
C ASP A 223 4.09 3.52 9.13
N LEU A 224 4.60 2.88 10.19
CA LEU A 224 3.84 2.56 11.40
C LEU A 224 3.43 3.83 12.16
N ASP A 225 4.34 4.78 12.35
CA ASP A 225 4.05 6.05 13.02
C ASP A 225 3.02 6.87 12.24
N SER A 226 3.11 6.89 10.90
CA SER A 226 2.11 7.51 10.03
C SER A 226 0.74 6.85 10.17
N LEU A 227 0.69 5.51 10.14
CA LEU A 227 -0.55 4.74 10.37
C LEU A 227 -1.15 4.99 11.75
N VAL A 228 -0.33 5.09 12.80
CA VAL A 228 -0.79 5.38 14.16
C VAL A 228 -1.35 6.80 14.26
N ALA A 229 -0.70 7.78 13.64
CA ALA A 229 -1.19 9.16 13.58
C ALA A 229 -2.53 9.25 12.84
N GLU A 230 -2.65 8.58 11.69
CA GLU A 230 -3.90 8.50 10.93
C GLU A 230 -5.00 7.81 11.75
N ASN A 231 -4.71 6.68 12.39
CA ASN A 231 -5.65 5.97 13.23
C ASN A 231 -6.16 6.85 14.38
N ARG A 232 -5.26 7.60 15.03
CA ARG A 232 -5.61 8.54 16.09
C ARG A 232 -6.51 9.67 15.60
N PHE A 233 -6.24 10.20 14.40
CA PHE A 233 -7.06 11.23 13.78
C PHE A 233 -8.46 10.71 13.42
N LEU A 234 -8.54 9.54 12.78
CA LEU A 234 -9.81 8.90 12.41
C LEU A 234 -10.66 8.58 13.65
N LYS A 235 -10.03 8.11 14.73
CA LYS A 235 -10.70 7.84 16.00
C LYS A 235 -11.27 9.12 16.61
N ALA A 236 -10.50 10.21 16.64
CA ALA A 236 -11.00 11.50 17.12
C ALA A 236 -12.18 12.03 16.27
N ARG A 237 -12.13 11.82 14.95
CA ARG A 237 -13.23 12.20 14.05
C ARG A 237 -14.48 11.35 14.28
N LEU A 238 -14.32 10.05 14.52
CA LEU A 238 -15.41 9.14 14.87
C LEU A 238 -16.06 9.54 16.21
N ASP A 239 -15.26 9.83 17.22
CA ASP A 239 -15.74 10.26 18.53
C ASP A 239 -16.53 11.58 18.42
N SER A 240 -16.03 12.55 17.64
CA SER A 240 -16.75 13.79 17.37
C SER A 240 -18.09 13.56 16.65
N ALA A 241 -18.14 12.65 15.67
CA ALA A 241 -19.38 12.32 14.97
C ALA A 241 -20.39 11.59 15.89
N ASN A 242 -19.91 10.74 16.80
CA ASN A 242 -20.75 10.09 17.80
C ASN A 242 -21.33 11.11 18.79
N GLU A 243 -20.53 12.07 19.27
CA GLU A 243 -21.03 13.17 20.13
C GLU A 243 -22.10 14.02 19.42
N GLU A 244 -21.91 14.33 18.12
CA GLU A 244 -22.90 15.05 17.32
C GLU A 244 -24.20 14.23 17.14
N SER A 245 -24.09 12.92 16.90
CA SER A 245 -25.25 12.02 16.85
C SER A 245 -26.00 12.00 18.19
N GLU A 246 -25.32 11.88 19.32
CA GLU A 246 -25.97 11.86 20.64
C GLU A 246 -26.63 13.18 21.00
N THR A 247 -25.98 14.32 20.70
CA THR A 247 -26.59 15.64 20.88
C THR A 247 -27.82 15.83 20.00
N MET A 248 -27.78 15.36 18.75
CA MET A 248 -28.94 15.40 17.85
C MET A 248 -30.08 14.50 18.32
N LYS A 249 -29.79 13.29 18.82
CA LYS A 249 -30.80 12.40 19.45
C LYS A 249 -31.44 13.04 20.67
N ALA A 250 -30.65 13.65 21.56
CA ALA A 250 -31.16 14.36 22.74
C ALA A 250 -32.06 15.54 22.33
N THR A 251 -31.68 16.26 21.28
CA THR A 251 -32.43 17.39 20.73
C THR A 251 -33.76 16.93 20.10
N LEU A 252 -33.73 15.86 19.31
CA LEU A 252 -34.94 15.23 18.77
C LEU A 252 -35.87 14.72 19.87
N SER A 253 -35.33 14.14 20.93
CA SER A 253 -36.12 13.70 22.09
C SER A 253 -36.82 14.88 22.78
N LYS A 254 -36.13 16.00 22.97
CA LYS A 254 -36.75 17.24 23.48
C LYS A 254 -37.85 17.77 22.55
N TYR A 255 -37.61 17.83 21.24
CA TYR A 255 -38.63 18.25 20.28
C TYR A 255 -39.85 17.33 20.28
N ARG A 256 -39.65 16.00 20.34
CA ARG A 256 -40.74 15.03 20.50
C ARG A 256 -41.55 15.26 21.78
N ALA A 257 -40.87 15.44 22.91
CA ALA A 257 -41.53 15.72 24.18
C ALA A 257 -42.37 17.01 24.14
N MET A 258 -41.88 18.07 23.47
CA MET A 258 -42.65 19.32 23.29
C MET A 258 -43.86 19.14 22.36
N THR A 259 -43.76 18.29 21.34
CA THR A 259 -44.90 17.99 20.46
C THR A 259 -45.93 17.07 21.13
N GLU A 260 -45.49 16.13 21.97
CA GLU A 260 -46.37 15.21 22.71
C GLU A 260 -47.01 15.87 23.95
N ALA A 261 -46.35 16.86 24.56
CA ALA A 261 -46.90 17.66 25.66
C ALA A 261 -47.97 18.68 25.21
N ARG A 262 -48.22 18.82 23.90
CA ARG A 262 -49.34 19.61 23.37
C ARG A 262 -50.59 18.75 23.38
N PRO A 263 -51.63 19.03 24.20
CA PRO A 263 -52.84 18.24 24.18
C PRO A 263 -53.51 18.38 22.81
N SER A 264 -53.84 17.25 22.20
CA SER A 264 -54.65 17.16 21.00
C SER A 264 -56.05 17.73 21.27
N THR A 265 -56.27 19.00 20.95
CA THR A 265 -57.61 19.60 20.88
C THR A 265 -58.25 19.25 19.54
N VAL A 266 -58.62 17.99 19.35
CA VAL A 266 -59.59 17.57 18.33
C VAL A 266 -60.63 16.72 19.04
N ASN A 267 -61.56 17.40 19.72
CA ASN A 267 -62.93 16.98 20.02
C ASN A 267 -63.46 17.80 21.21
N ARG A 268 -64.14 18.91 20.92
CA ARG A 268 -65.24 19.38 21.76
C ARG A 268 -66.17 20.30 20.99
N VAL A 269 -67.24 19.69 20.50
CA VAL A 269 -68.43 20.33 19.96
C VAL A 269 -69.30 20.81 21.14
N VAL A 270 -69.84 22.02 20.99
CA VAL A 270 -71.02 22.63 21.64
C VAL A 270 -70.84 23.39 22.97
N SER A 271 -71.09 24.71 22.84
CA SER A 271 -71.74 25.65 23.76
C SER A 271 -70.93 26.74 24.48
N GLN A 272 -71.43 27.97 24.30
CA GLN A 272 -71.31 29.21 25.08
C GLN A 272 -70.10 30.13 24.88
N GLU A 273 -70.29 31.08 23.96
CA GLU A 273 -70.25 32.54 24.18
C GLU A 273 -69.37 33.09 25.31
N SER A 274 -68.23 33.70 24.94
CA SER A 274 -67.77 35.04 25.33
C SER A 274 -66.24 35.16 25.33
N SER A 275 -65.78 36.34 24.91
CA SER A 275 -64.46 36.94 25.15
C SER A 275 -63.24 36.40 24.40
N LEU A 276 -62.83 37.21 23.42
CA LEU A 276 -61.45 37.67 23.18
C LEU A 276 -60.39 37.11 24.13
N GLY A 277 -59.44 36.38 23.57
CA GLY A 277 -58.28 35.85 24.31
C GLY A 277 -57.43 34.93 23.45
N GLU A 278 -57.11 35.34 22.23
CA GLU A 278 -56.15 34.65 21.37
C GLU A 278 -54.75 34.86 21.97
N LYS A 279 -54.40 34.02 22.95
CA LYS A 279 -53.06 33.96 23.51
C LYS A 279 -52.13 33.39 22.45
N SER A 280 -51.53 34.30 21.70
CA SER A 280 -50.35 34.08 20.86
C SER A 280 -49.30 33.33 21.67
N SER A 281 -49.21 32.02 21.47
CA SER A 281 -48.06 31.24 21.87
C SER A 281 -46.84 31.87 21.21
N VAL A 282 -45.97 32.44 22.04
CA VAL A 282 -44.72 33.10 21.67
C VAL A 282 -43.97 32.25 20.64
N ALA A 283 -44.17 32.60 19.36
CA ALA A 283 -43.57 31.94 18.23
C ALA A 283 -42.14 32.47 18.09
N VAL A 284 -41.16 31.61 18.41
CA VAL A 284 -39.73 31.73 18.08
C VAL A 284 -39.21 33.17 18.07
N VAL A 285 -38.91 33.69 19.26
CA VAL A 285 -38.41 35.06 19.41
C VAL A 285 -36.90 35.08 19.19
N ASN A 286 -36.46 35.74 18.12
CA ASN A 286 -35.05 36.00 17.87
C ASN A 286 -34.51 37.00 18.91
N MET A 287 -33.22 36.93 19.27
CA MET A 287 -32.56 37.77 20.28
C MET A 287 -32.73 39.29 20.03
N LYS A 288 -32.92 39.70 18.77
CA LYS A 288 -33.24 41.09 18.42
C LYS A 288 -34.64 41.50 18.88
N GLN A 289 -35.62 40.62 18.69
CA GLN A 289 -37.02 40.84 19.07
C GLN A 289 -37.19 40.84 20.59
N ILE A 290 -36.46 39.98 21.34
CA ILE A 290 -36.46 40.03 22.81
C ILE A 290 -35.95 41.38 23.30
N ARG A 291 -34.87 41.88 22.69
CA ARG A 291 -34.24 43.15 23.06
C ARG A 291 -35.15 44.34 22.78
N GLU A 292 -35.85 44.32 21.65
CA GLU A 292 -36.82 45.34 21.27
C GLU A 292 -38.07 45.33 22.16
N LEU A 293 -38.60 44.14 22.50
CA LEU A 293 -39.70 43.96 23.44
C LEU A 293 -39.36 44.52 24.82
N LEU A 294 -38.18 44.19 25.36
CA LEU A 294 -37.71 44.69 26.66
C LEU A 294 -37.41 46.21 26.66
N SER A 295 -37.12 46.79 25.49
CA SER A 295 -36.84 48.24 25.35
C SER A 295 -38.11 49.06 25.12
N SER A 296 -39.16 48.44 24.57
CA SER A 296 -40.42 49.10 24.28
C SER A 296 -41.22 49.36 25.57
N HIS A 297 -41.47 50.64 25.89
CA HIS A 297 -42.31 51.02 27.03
C HIS A 297 -43.83 50.90 26.72
N ALA A 298 -44.18 50.41 25.53
CA ALA A 298 -45.55 50.34 25.04
C ALA A 298 -46.29 49.07 25.49
N ILE A 299 -45.57 48.02 25.91
CA ILE A 299 -46.14 46.72 26.27
C ILE A 299 -45.87 46.47 27.77
N LYS A 300 -46.93 46.33 28.56
CA LYS A 300 -46.82 45.87 29.95
C LYS A 300 -46.64 44.35 29.95
N LEU A 301 -45.40 43.91 30.16
CA LEU A 301 -45.07 42.50 30.38
C LEU A 301 -45.51 42.09 31.80
N ASP A 302 -46.08 40.90 31.94
CA ASP A 302 -46.42 40.33 33.23
C ASP A 302 -45.33 39.39 33.78
N ASP A 303 -45.48 38.92 35.02
CA ASP A 303 -44.50 38.03 35.67
C ASP A 303 -44.24 36.72 34.90
N ASN A 304 -45.22 36.24 34.14
CA ASN A 304 -45.06 35.04 33.33
C ASN A 304 -44.26 35.33 32.06
N ASP A 305 -44.50 36.48 31.42
CA ASP A 305 -43.72 36.95 30.27
C ASP A 305 -42.24 37.10 30.64
N TYR A 306 -41.94 37.70 31.80
CA TYR A 306 -40.55 37.82 32.27
C TYR A 306 -39.90 36.46 32.55
N LYS A 307 -40.64 35.50 33.11
CA LYS A 307 -40.13 34.13 33.33
C LYS A 307 -39.85 33.42 32.00
N ALA A 308 -40.76 33.55 31.03
CA ALA A 308 -40.59 32.96 29.69
C ALA A 308 -39.40 33.57 28.95
N ILE A 309 -39.27 34.90 28.96
CA ILE A 309 -38.15 35.61 28.36
C ILE A 309 -36.82 35.22 29.04
N THR A 310 -36.80 35.08 30.37
CA THR A 310 -35.61 34.68 31.12
C THR A 310 -35.17 33.26 30.76
N ALA A 311 -36.11 32.32 30.62
CA ALA A 311 -35.81 30.96 30.19
C ALA A 311 -35.22 30.92 28.77
N ILE A 312 -35.83 31.65 27.83
CA ILE A 312 -35.34 31.74 26.44
C ILE A 312 -33.93 32.35 26.39
N LEU A 313 -33.67 33.41 27.16
CA LEU A 313 -32.36 34.04 27.23
C LEU A 313 -31.30 33.13 27.84
N LEU A 314 -31.65 32.32 28.83
CA LEU A 314 -30.77 31.35 29.44
C LEU A 314 -30.39 30.24 28.46
N ASP A 315 -31.37 29.70 27.73
CA ASP A 315 -31.15 28.69 26.69
C ASP A 315 -30.25 29.24 25.57
N LEU A 316 -30.51 30.47 25.11
CA LEU A 316 -29.68 31.09 24.08
C LEU A 316 -28.24 31.38 24.55
N CYS A 317 -28.07 31.66 25.85
CA CYS A 317 -26.76 31.83 26.46
C CYS A 317 -26.00 30.50 26.50
N ASN A 318 -26.68 29.42 26.89
CA ASN A 318 -26.12 28.07 26.91
C ASN A 318 -25.71 27.58 25.51
N ASP A 319 -26.54 27.83 24.48
CA ASP A 319 -26.22 27.48 23.10
C ASP A 319 -24.97 28.21 22.60
N LYS A 320 -24.85 29.51 22.89
CA LYS A 320 -23.64 30.28 22.56
C LYS A 320 -22.41 29.76 23.29
N GLN A 321 -22.55 29.39 24.57
CA GLN A 321 -21.46 28.83 25.36
C GLN A 321 -20.99 27.47 24.81
N MET A 322 -21.93 26.64 24.34
CA MET A 322 -21.63 25.37 23.66
C MET A 322 -20.89 25.60 22.34
N ALA A 323 -21.42 26.48 21.47
CA ALA A 323 -20.78 26.81 20.19
C ALA A 323 -19.36 27.34 20.38
N LEU A 324 -19.15 28.20 21.38
CA LEU A 324 -17.84 28.73 21.72
C LEU A 324 -16.89 27.65 22.26
N THR A 325 -17.41 26.66 22.99
CA THR A 325 -16.65 25.49 23.45
C THR A 325 -16.22 24.62 22.27
N HIS A 326 -17.10 24.35 21.31
CA HIS A 326 -16.75 23.61 20.08
C HIS A 326 -15.68 24.34 19.26
N LEU A 327 -15.81 25.66 19.07
CA LEU A 327 -14.81 26.48 18.38
C LEU A 327 -13.44 26.42 19.09
N ARG A 328 -13.41 26.52 20.42
CA ARG A 328 -12.16 26.38 21.20
C ARG A 328 -11.51 25.01 21.01
N ARG A 329 -12.29 23.92 20.99
CA ARG A 329 -11.78 22.57 20.73
C ARG A 329 -11.23 22.44 19.32
N ALA A 330 -11.97 22.91 18.31
CA ALA A 330 -11.53 22.90 16.91
C ALA A 330 -10.22 23.68 16.73
N ASN A 331 -10.12 24.88 17.29
CA ASN A 331 -8.89 25.68 17.24
C ASN A 331 -7.72 25.01 17.95
N LYS A 332 -7.96 24.27 19.04
CA LYS A 332 -6.92 23.48 19.72
C LYS A 332 -6.39 22.35 18.84
N VAL A 333 -7.26 21.64 18.13
CA VAL A 333 -6.86 20.59 17.18
C VAL A 333 -6.06 21.17 16.02
N LEU A 334 -6.54 22.27 15.43
CA LEU A 334 -5.84 22.96 14.35
C LEU A 334 -4.47 23.47 14.81
N GLY A 335 -4.38 24.09 15.99
CA GLY A 335 -3.11 24.56 16.55
C GLY A 335 -2.11 23.43 16.77
N ASN A 336 -2.55 22.27 17.27
CA ASN A 336 -1.69 21.10 17.42
C ASN A 336 -1.15 20.61 16.06
N ARG A 337 -1.99 20.59 15.02
CA ARG A 337 -1.57 20.18 13.67
C ARG A 337 -0.60 21.17 13.04
N VAL A 338 -0.81 22.48 13.25
CA VAL A 338 0.13 23.51 12.81
C VAL A 338 1.50 23.29 13.47
N ASN A 339 1.54 23.11 14.78
CA ASN A 339 2.80 22.86 15.50
C ASN A 339 3.52 21.58 15.01
N GLU A 340 2.77 20.51 14.73
CA GLU A 340 3.33 19.27 14.17
C GLU A 340 3.96 19.50 12.79
N VAL A 341 3.24 20.19 11.89
CA VAL A 341 3.74 20.52 10.55
C VAL A 341 4.96 21.44 10.61
N GLU A 342 4.95 22.45 11.48
CA GLU A 342 6.10 23.33 11.71
C GLU A 342 7.33 22.56 12.21
N SER A 343 7.14 21.60 13.11
CA SER A 343 8.20 20.71 13.60
C SER A 343 8.80 19.87 12.47
N HIS A 344 7.94 19.26 11.63
CA HIS A 344 8.41 18.48 10.47
C HIS A 344 9.17 19.35 9.46
N LEU A 345 8.69 20.58 9.21
CA LEU A 345 9.38 21.53 8.34
C LEU A 345 10.78 21.85 8.86
N ALA A 346 10.91 22.14 10.17
CA ALA A 346 12.19 22.43 10.80
C ALA A 346 13.20 21.27 10.69
N VAL A 347 12.74 20.01 10.82
CA VAL A 347 13.59 18.83 10.64
C VAL A 347 14.05 18.68 9.19
N LEU A 348 13.18 18.92 8.21
CA LEU A 348 13.53 18.88 6.80
C LEU A 348 14.53 19.97 6.43
N GLU A 349 14.36 21.19 6.95
CA GLU A 349 15.34 22.28 6.79
C GLU A 349 16.70 21.90 7.38
N ALA A 350 16.75 21.31 8.58
CA ALA A 350 18.00 20.84 9.18
C ALA A 350 18.69 19.75 8.33
N LYS A 351 17.92 18.82 7.77
CA LYS A 351 18.41 17.73 6.91
C LYS A 351 18.92 18.24 5.55
N SER A 352 18.32 19.31 5.02
CA SER A 352 18.81 19.98 3.81
C SER A 352 20.14 20.72 4.01
N ARG A 353 20.40 21.23 5.22
CA ARG A 353 21.69 21.86 5.57
C ARG A 353 22.81 20.83 5.80
N SER A 354 22.51 19.65 6.35
CA SER A 354 23.50 18.60 6.60
C SER A 354 23.89 17.79 5.35
N THR A 355 23.16 17.95 4.24
CA THR A 355 23.42 17.28 2.96
C THR A 355 24.11 18.17 1.92
N SER A 356 24.61 19.35 2.29
CA SER A 356 25.51 20.16 1.44
C SER A 356 26.98 19.86 1.75
N PRO A 357 27.72 19.10 0.92
CA PRO A 357 29.15 18.93 1.08
C PRO A 357 29.87 20.14 0.50
N ASN A 358 30.56 20.85 1.39
CA ASN A 358 31.91 21.36 1.20
C ASN A 358 32.28 21.87 -0.21
N LYS A 359 32.11 23.17 -0.44
CA LYS A 359 32.70 23.89 -1.58
C LYS A 359 33.84 24.80 -1.10
N GLN A 360 34.81 24.25 -0.36
CA GLN A 360 36.09 24.93 -0.08
C GLN A 360 37.23 23.91 0.00
N SER A 361 37.93 23.71 -1.12
CA SER A 361 39.34 23.26 -1.15
C SER A 361 39.79 23.14 -2.61
N LEU A 362 39.98 24.29 -3.27
CA LEU A 362 40.81 24.41 -4.47
C LEU A 362 41.38 25.85 -4.49
N GLU A 363 42.23 26.14 -3.52
CA GLU A 363 43.25 27.18 -3.60
C GLU A 363 44.32 26.85 -2.55
N ASN A 364 45.42 26.27 -3.02
CA ASN A 364 46.77 26.21 -2.47
C ASN A 364 47.39 24.83 -2.73
N GLY A 365 48.27 24.79 -3.73
CA GLY A 365 49.09 23.67 -4.17
C GLY A 365 49.82 24.07 -5.43
#